data_AF-F4MPB0-F1
#
_entry.id   AF-F4MPB0-F1
#
_cell.length_a   1.000
_cell.length_b   1.000
_cell.length_c   1.000
_cell.angle_alpha   90.00
_cell.angle_beta   90.00
_cell.angle_gamma   90.00
#
_symmetry.space_group_name_H-M   'P 1'
#
loop_
_entity.id
_entity.type
_entity.pdbx_description
1 polymer ?
#
loop_
_entity_poly.entity_id
_entity_poly.type
_entity_poly.pdbx_seq_one_letter_code
_entity_poly.pdbx_strand_id
1 'polypeptide(L)'
;MPEIIKQAIYNADKTECLEIGYQVSSDNGYIQIVPFPATIKKVPKTLPKKITSLSWAFKGLQTSSVEGIQNWDTSNVETMECMFYEAKSFNQPIGNWDVSNVTNMSGMFFNASLFNQDISDWDVSNAIDISAMFYGATSFNQDISNWDTSNVFYMYQMFYNAENFNQPIGKWDVSKVKNKNNMLFGAKSFNRDLSKWDTTNVYHFKPPEKKSNFNSYQKTNWTNNKNSSKSKNKNSRTR
;
A
#
# COMPACT_ATOMS: atom_id res chain seq x y z
N MET A 1 2.57 -0.76 26.20
CA MET A 1 3.61 0.03 25.47
C MET A 1 4.47 -0.96 24.72
N PRO A 2 4.93 -0.66 23.49
CA PRO A 2 5.84 -1.54 22.77
C PRO A 2 7.15 -1.75 23.57
N GLU A 3 7.70 -2.95 23.51
CA GLU A 3 8.96 -3.29 24.20
C GLU A 3 10.13 -2.86 23.31
N ILE A 4 10.85 -1.81 23.72
CA ILE A 4 11.98 -1.31 22.95
C ILE A 4 13.18 -2.24 23.16
N ILE A 5 13.64 -2.87 22.08
CA ILE A 5 14.83 -3.74 22.11
C ILE A 5 16.09 -2.90 21.90
N LYS A 6 16.03 -1.91 21.01
CA LYS A 6 17.14 -1.00 20.71
C LYS A 6 16.64 0.40 20.40
N GLN A 7 17.20 1.39 21.08
CA GLN A 7 16.96 2.80 20.77
C GLN A 7 17.67 3.20 19.48
N ALA A 8 17.02 4.05 18.68
CA ALA A 8 17.64 4.63 17.50
C ALA A 8 18.62 5.75 17.88
N ILE A 9 19.75 5.84 17.18
CA ILE A 9 20.73 6.91 17.35
C ILE A 9 20.75 7.75 16.08
N TYR A 10 20.73 9.06 16.24
CA TYR A 10 20.70 10.04 15.16
C TYR A 10 21.80 11.07 15.31
N ASN A 11 22.13 11.75 14.22
CA ASN A 11 22.86 13.01 14.28
C ASN A 11 22.00 14.13 14.93
N ALA A 12 22.63 15.28 15.21
CA ALA A 12 22.01 16.35 16.02
C ALA A 12 20.69 16.89 15.44
N ASP A 13 20.58 16.99 14.12
CA ASP A 13 19.40 17.53 13.42
C ASP A 13 18.38 16.44 13.00
N LYS A 14 18.65 15.17 13.33
CA LYS A 14 17.82 14.01 12.99
C LYS A 14 17.60 13.80 11.48
N THR A 15 18.57 14.19 10.66
CA THR A 15 18.57 13.90 9.21
C THR A 15 19.37 12.66 8.85
N GLU A 16 20.20 12.13 9.75
CA GLU A 16 20.94 10.88 9.57
C GLU A 16 20.70 9.95 10.76
N CYS A 17 20.30 8.71 10.47
CA CYS A 17 20.27 7.63 11.43
C CYS A 17 21.64 6.96 11.45
N LEU A 18 22.27 6.99 12.62
CA LEU A 18 23.57 6.36 12.87
C LEU A 18 23.39 4.91 13.31
N GLU A 19 22.34 4.63 14.07
CA GLU A 19 21.96 3.27 14.45
C GLU A 19 20.44 3.07 14.39
N ILE A 20 20.01 2.03 13.67
CA ILE A 20 18.59 1.66 13.55
C ILE A 20 18.08 1.16 14.89
N GLY A 21 17.03 1.81 15.40
CA GLY A 21 16.27 1.35 16.56
C GLY A 21 15.13 0.44 16.14
N TYR A 22 14.76 -0.49 17.02
CA TYR A 22 13.67 -1.44 16.79
C TYR A 22 13.06 -1.95 18.11
N GLN A 23 11.83 -2.41 18.01
CA GLN A 23 10.97 -2.78 19.14
C GLN A 23 10.10 -3.99 18.78
N VAL A 24 9.57 -4.67 19.79
CA VAL A 24 8.50 -5.66 19.59
C VAL A 24 7.18 -4.91 19.43
N SER A 25 6.50 -5.09 18.30
CA SER A 25 5.19 -4.51 18.08
C SER A 25 4.14 -5.16 18.99
N SER A 26 3.39 -4.34 19.72
CA SER A 26 2.48 -4.80 20.77
C SER A 26 1.26 -5.58 20.28
N ASP A 27 0.94 -5.47 18.99
CA ASP A 27 -0.24 -6.07 18.37
C ASP A 27 0.03 -7.46 17.78
N ASN A 28 1.18 -7.66 17.13
CA ASN A 28 1.49 -8.83 16.31
C ASN A 28 2.82 -9.53 16.67
N GLY A 29 3.63 -8.95 17.55
CA GLY A 29 4.90 -9.54 17.98
C GLY A 29 6.05 -9.39 16.98
N TYR A 30 5.87 -8.67 15.87
CA TYR A 30 6.96 -8.42 14.92
C TYR A 30 8.08 -7.60 15.56
N ILE A 31 9.31 -7.85 15.10
CA ILE A 31 10.45 -6.98 15.41
C ILE A 31 10.43 -5.85 14.38
N GLN A 32 9.89 -4.72 14.80
CA GLN A 32 9.59 -3.58 13.96
C GLN A 32 10.65 -2.48 14.13
N ILE A 33 11.06 -1.86 13.02
CA ILE A 33 11.85 -0.62 13.07
C ILE A 33 11.08 0.48 13.80
N VAL A 34 11.76 1.20 14.70
CA VAL A 34 11.19 2.46 15.23
C VAL A 34 11.11 3.46 14.08
N PRO A 35 9.92 4.03 13.77
CA PRO A 35 9.74 4.94 12.65
C PRO A 35 10.76 6.09 12.62
N PHE A 36 11.32 6.36 11.45
CA PHE A 36 12.26 7.45 11.26
C PHE A 36 11.54 8.81 11.28
N PRO A 37 12.23 9.87 11.70
CA PRO A 37 11.76 11.23 11.50
C PRO A 37 11.49 11.51 10.01
N ALA A 38 10.44 12.27 9.72
CA ALA A 38 10.06 12.66 8.35
C ALA A 38 11.19 13.40 7.58
N THR A 39 12.16 13.97 8.31
CA THR A 39 13.32 14.69 7.79
C THR A 39 14.52 13.81 7.45
N ILE A 40 14.42 12.49 7.64
CA ILE A 40 15.53 11.56 7.43
C ILE A 40 16.00 11.60 5.97
N LYS A 41 17.33 11.65 5.79
CA LYS A 41 18.00 11.68 4.48
C LYS A 41 18.95 10.51 4.30
N LYS A 42 19.41 9.92 5.40
CA LYS A 42 20.37 8.82 5.39
C LYS A 42 20.12 7.85 6.54
N VAL A 43 20.28 6.58 6.24
CA VAL A 43 20.20 5.47 7.21
C VAL A 43 21.38 4.52 7.02
N PRO A 44 21.66 3.64 8.00
CA PRO A 44 22.68 2.62 7.84
C PRO A 44 22.38 1.72 6.64
N LYS A 45 23.42 1.35 5.89
CA LYS A 45 23.31 0.52 4.67
C LYS A 45 22.87 -0.92 4.95
N THR A 46 22.98 -1.37 6.20
CA THR A 46 22.60 -2.73 6.60
C THR A 46 21.34 -2.69 7.44
N LEU A 47 20.30 -3.39 6.97
CA LEU A 47 19.13 -3.68 7.77
C LEU A 47 19.46 -4.81 8.76
N PRO A 48 19.19 -4.68 10.07
CA PRO A 48 19.42 -5.77 11.01
C PRO A 48 18.56 -6.99 10.63
N LYS A 49 19.16 -8.17 10.47
CA LYS A 49 18.49 -9.40 10.01
C LYS A 49 17.27 -9.85 10.82
N LYS A 50 17.16 -9.38 12.07
CA LYS A 50 16.04 -9.69 12.95
C LYS A 50 14.79 -8.84 12.67
N ILE A 51 14.90 -7.78 11.86
CA ILE A 51 13.74 -6.94 11.52
C ILE A 51 12.80 -7.75 10.64
N THR A 52 11.56 -7.92 11.11
CA THR A 52 10.48 -8.56 10.36
C THR A 52 9.38 -7.56 9.98
N SER A 53 9.44 -6.32 10.46
CA SER A 53 8.47 -5.28 10.10
C SER A 53 9.17 -3.95 9.76
N LEU A 54 8.85 -3.44 8.57
CA LEU A 54 9.17 -2.08 8.13
C LEU A 54 7.93 -1.15 8.24
N SER A 55 6.91 -1.59 8.97
CA SER A 55 5.66 -0.85 9.08
C SER A 55 5.92 0.57 9.57
N TRP A 56 5.36 1.56 8.85
CA TRP A 56 5.48 2.99 9.16
C TRP A 56 6.90 3.58 9.13
N ALA A 57 7.91 2.85 8.67
CA ALA A 57 9.32 3.25 8.83
C ALA A 57 9.63 4.65 8.28
N PHE A 58 9.05 5.02 7.14
CA PHE A 58 9.23 6.30 6.44
C PHE A 58 7.93 7.09 6.30
N LYS A 59 7.03 6.97 7.29
CA LYS A 59 5.78 7.72 7.32
C LYS A 59 6.05 9.23 7.21
N GLY A 60 5.43 9.88 6.23
CA GLY A 60 5.51 11.32 6.00
C GLY A 60 6.87 11.80 5.51
N LEU A 61 7.72 10.91 4.98
CA LEU A 61 9.05 11.25 4.47
C LEU A 61 8.98 12.45 3.50
N GLN A 62 9.80 13.46 3.78
CA GLN A 62 9.78 14.73 3.06
C GLN A 62 10.74 14.76 1.86
N THR A 63 11.72 13.86 1.83
CA THR A 63 12.71 13.76 0.75
C THR A 63 12.29 12.79 -0.35
N SER A 64 12.87 12.96 -1.54
CA SER A 64 12.64 12.05 -2.67
C SER A 64 13.43 10.75 -2.58
N SER A 65 14.49 10.74 -1.76
CA SER A 65 15.37 9.60 -1.53
C SER A 65 15.96 9.63 -0.11
N VAL A 66 16.40 8.46 0.34
CA VAL A 66 17.12 8.22 1.59
C VAL A 66 18.36 7.40 1.24
N GLU A 67 19.55 7.96 1.47
CA GLU A 67 20.80 7.23 1.27
C GLU A 67 20.87 6.03 2.22
N GLY A 68 21.16 4.85 1.69
CA GLY A 68 21.39 3.64 2.45
C GLY A 68 20.32 2.58 2.23
N ILE A 69 19.06 2.98 2.05
CA ILE A 69 17.91 2.07 1.93
C ILE A 69 18.00 1.13 0.72
N GLN A 70 18.71 1.54 -0.34
CA GLN A 70 18.87 0.74 -1.55
C GLN A 70 19.71 -0.53 -1.32
N ASN A 71 20.46 -0.59 -0.20
CA ASN A 71 21.33 -1.74 0.14
C ASN A 71 20.69 -2.67 1.17
N TRP A 72 19.46 -2.38 1.61
CA TRP A 72 18.79 -3.22 2.59
C TRP A 72 18.44 -4.58 2.00
N ASP A 73 18.83 -5.63 2.73
CA ASP A 73 18.33 -6.98 2.52
C ASP A 73 16.96 -7.10 3.21
N THR A 74 15.89 -7.09 2.43
CA THR A 74 14.51 -7.16 2.91
C THR A 74 13.96 -8.58 2.96
N SER A 75 14.77 -9.61 2.72
CA SER A 75 14.29 -10.99 2.60
C SER A 75 13.65 -11.54 3.88
N ASN A 76 13.91 -10.93 5.06
CA ASN A 76 13.31 -11.34 6.33
C ASN A 76 12.05 -10.53 6.70
N VAL A 77 11.66 -9.56 5.88
CA VAL A 77 10.55 -8.66 6.18
C VAL A 77 9.22 -9.35 5.85
N GLU A 78 8.31 -9.36 6.82
CA GLU A 78 6.98 -9.98 6.71
C GLU A 78 5.87 -8.94 6.50
N THR A 79 6.11 -7.67 6.86
CA THR A 79 5.15 -6.56 6.67
C THR A 79 5.84 -5.24 6.33
N MET A 80 5.27 -4.54 5.35
CA MET A 80 5.65 -3.20 4.90
C MET A 80 4.46 -2.22 4.99
N GLU A 81 3.49 -2.53 5.85
CA GLU A 81 2.29 -1.71 6.08
C GLU A 81 2.64 -0.23 6.26
N CYS A 82 2.08 0.63 5.40
CA CYS A 82 2.19 2.08 5.48
C CYS A 82 3.63 2.61 5.56
N MET A 83 4.61 1.85 5.05
CA MET A 83 6.03 2.18 5.14
C MET A 83 6.34 3.58 4.59
N PHE A 84 5.75 3.99 3.47
CA PHE A 84 5.89 5.30 2.83
C PHE A 84 4.58 6.10 2.83
N TYR A 85 3.71 5.86 3.82
CA TYR A 85 2.44 6.60 3.97
C TYR A 85 2.70 8.12 4.01
N GLU A 86 2.05 8.88 3.13
CA GLU A 86 2.19 10.32 2.93
C GLU A 86 3.61 10.80 2.56
N ALA A 87 4.47 9.92 2.06
CA ALA A 87 5.79 10.28 1.53
C ALA A 87 5.68 10.94 0.13
N LYS A 88 5.05 12.11 0.07
CA LYS A 88 4.61 12.77 -1.19
C LYS A 88 5.71 12.94 -2.24
N SER A 89 6.94 13.17 -1.80
CA SER A 89 8.10 13.42 -2.65
C SER A 89 8.87 12.14 -3.03
N PHE A 90 8.64 11.03 -2.32
CA PHE A 90 9.46 9.82 -2.44
C PHE A 90 9.33 9.18 -3.82
N ASN A 91 10.47 8.93 -4.47
CA ASN A 91 10.52 8.32 -5.80
C ASN A 91 11.89 7.66 -6.06
N GLN A 92 12.52 7.08 -5.03
CA GLN A 92 13.81 6.39 -5.14
C GLN A 92 13.61 4.95 -5.63
N PRO A 93 14.46 4.43 -6.54
CA PRO A 93 14.40 3.04 -6.96
C PRO A 93 14.52 2.08 -5.76
N ILE A 94 13.55 1.18 -5.64
CA ILE A 94 13.45 0.11 -4.63
C ILE A 94 13.02 -1.24 -5.23
N GLY A 95 13.04 -1.35 -6.57
CA GLY A 95 12.67 -2.58 -7.28
C GLY A 95 13.55 -3.78 -6.94
N ASN A 96 14.74 -3.55 -6.39
CA ASN A 96 15.69 -4.59 -5.98
C ASN A 96 15.39 -5.22 -4.60
N TRP A 97 14.35 -4.77 -3.89
CA TRP A 97 13.96 -5.36 -2.63
C TRP A 97 13.31 -6.72 -2.83
N ASP A 98 13.70 -7.69 -2.01
CA ASP A 98 13.02 -8.97 -1.88
C ASP A 98 11.77 -8.77 -1.00
N VAL A 99 10.60 -8.91 -1.60
CA VAL A 99 9.30 -8.80 -0.93
C VAL A 99 8.56 -10.14 -0.86
N SER A 100 9.23 -11.25 -1.21
CA SER A 100 8.62 -12.58 -1.31
C SER A 100 8.04 -13.08 0.01
N ASN A 101 8.53 -12.61 1.16
CA ASN A 101 8.00 -12.96 2.49
C ASN A 101 6.95 -11.97 3.02
N VAL A 102 6.67 -10.88 2.31
CA VAL A 102 5.77 -9.83 2.77
C VAL A 102 4.32 -10.24 2.56
N THR A 103 3.56 -10.31 3.65
CA THR A 103 2.13 -10.66 3.63
C THR A 103 1.20 -9.44 3.70
N ASN A 104 1.70 -8.31 4.19
CA ASN A 104 0.94 -7.06 4.34
C ASN A 104 1.71 -5.86 3.77
N MET A 105 1.17 -5.28 2.70
CA MET A 105 1.64 -4.06 2.03
C MET A 105 0.58 -2.95 2.05
N SER A 106 -0.43 -3.09 2.91
CA SER A 106 -1.54 -2.13 2.97
C SER A 106 -1.05 -0.71 3.20
N GLY A 107 -1.54 0.21 2.37
CA GLY A 107 -1.18 1.63 2.42
C GLY A 107 0.31 1.95 2.21
N MET A 108 1.14 1.02 1.71
CA MET A 108 2.61 1.21 1.62
C MET A 108 2.99 2.53 0.94
N PHE A 109 2.30 2.94 -0.13
CA PHE A 109 2.49 4.20 -0.87
C PHE A 109 1.27 5.12 -0.81
N PHE A 110 0.45 5.01 0.23
CA PHE A 110 -0.74 5.85 0.40
C PHE A 110 -0.37 7.33 0.38
N ASN A 111 -0.93 8.12 -0.54
CA ASN A 111 -0.63 9.52 -0.82
C ASN A 111 0.86 9.82 -1.10
N ALA A 112 1.66 8.84 -1.53
CA ALA A 112 2.99 9.06 -2.07
C ALA A 112 2.89 9.56 -3.53
N SER A 113 2.41 10.80 -3.68
CA SER A 113 1.94 11.36 -4.96
C SER A 113 2.93 11.29 -6.13
N LEU A 114 4.25 11.35 -5.86
CA LEU A 114 5.29 11.29 -6.89
C LEU A 114 5.89 9.89 -7.11
N PHE A 115 5.49 8.88 -6.34
CA PHE A 115 6.04 7.54 -6.47
C PHE A 115 5.63 6.92 -7.82
N ASN A 116 6.63 6.57 -8.63
CA ASN A 116 6.44 5.92 -9.92
C ASN A 116 7.66 5.07 -10.31
N GLN A 117 8.25 4.35 -9.34
CA GLN A 117 9.41 3.50 -9.57
C GLN A 117 9.02 2.09 -9.97
N ASP A 118 9.85 1.50 -10.83
CA ASP A 118 9.66 0.14 -11.30
C ASP A 118 9.74 -0.86 -10.12
N ILE A 119 8.67 -1.65 -10.01
CA ILE A 119 8.45 -2.71 -9.01
C ILE A 119 7.84 -3.94 -9.70
N SER A 120 8.01 -4.05 -11.01
CA SER A 120 7.47 -5.15 -11.82
C SER A 120 8.03 -6.51 -11.41
N ASP A 121 9.27 -6.54 -10.92
CA ASP A 121 10.00 -7.74 -10.47
C ASP A 121 9.65 -8.18 -9.03
N TRP A 122 8.79 -7.45 -8.32
CA TRP A 122 8.37 -7.84 -6.97
C TRP A 122 7.55 -9.13 -6.98
N ASP A 123 8.00 -10.14 -6.23
CA ASP A 123 7.24 -11.35 -5.95
C ASP A 123 6.20 -11.08 -4.85
N VAL A 124 4.97 -10.80 -5.26
CA VAL A 124 3.83 -10.56 -4.35
C VAL A 124 2.98 -11.82 -4.12
N SER A 125 3.46 -13.01 -4.50
CA SER A 125 2.68 -14.25 -4.41
C SER A 125 2.27 -14.61 -2.98
N ASN A 126 2.97 -14.13 -1.96
CA ASN A 126 2.60 -14.30 -0.54
C ASN A 126 1.78 -13.14 0.04
N ALA A 127 1.53 -12.08 -0.72
CA ALA A 127 0.78 -10.93 -0.24
C ALA A 127 -0.70 -11.28 0.00
N ILE A 128 -1.20 -10.95 1.19
CA ILE A 128 -2.59 -11.14 1.62
C ILE A 128 -3.35 -9.80 1.55
N ASP A 129 -2.70 -8.72 1.95
CA ASP A 129 -3.28 -7.38 1.99
C ASP A 129 -2.44 -6.37 1.20
N ILE A 130 -2.99 -5.88 0.10
CA ILE A 130 -2.44 -4.78 -0.71
C ILE A 130 -3.45 -3.61 -0.80
N SER A 131 -4.39 -3.54 0.16
CA SER A 131 -5.42 -2.51 0.18
C SER A 131 -4.82 -1.12 0.29
N ALA A 132 -5.42 -0.17 -0.42
CA ALA A 132 -5.00 1.23 -0.47
C ALA A 132 -3.50 1.47 -0.76
N MET A 133 -2.77 0.49 -1.30
CA MET A 133 -1.32 0.57 -1.47
C MET A 133 -0.89 1.77 -2.31
N PHE A 134 -1.63 2.10 -3.39
CA PHE A 134 -1.40 3.25 -4.27
C PHE A 134 -2.52 4.28 -4.20
N TYR A 135 -3.28 4.32 -3.09
CA TYR A 135 -4.30 5.34 -2.87
C TYR A 135 -3.65 6.73 -3.01
N GLY A 136 -4.15 7.59 -3.90
CA GLY A 136 -3.64 8.93 -4.09
C GLY A 136 -2.19 9.02 -4.59
N ALA A 137 -1.58 7.91 -5.02
CA ALA A 137 -0.29 7.90 -5.71
C ALA A 137 -0.50 8.35 -7.17
N THR A 138 -0.79 9.64 -7.34
CA THR A 138 -1.29 10.22 -8.59
C THR A 138 -0.38 9.99 -9.80
N SER A 139 0.94 9.88 -9.57
CA SER A 139 1.94 9.64 -10.63
C SER A 139 2.15 8.18 -10.98
N PHE A 140 1.69 7.23 -10.17
CA PHE A 140 2.01 5.81 -10.33
C PHE A 140 1.36 5.22 -11.58
N ASN A 141 2.18 4.64 -12.46
CA ASN A 141 1.75 3.98 -13.68
C ASN A 141 2.75 2.89 -14.15
N GLN A 142 3.47 2.25 -13.24
CA GLN A 142 4.41 1.18 -13.60
C GLN A 142 3.69 -0.14 -13.85
N ASP A 143 4.20 -0.92 -14.81
CA ASP A 143 3.59 -2.20 -15.18
C ASP A 143 3.75 -3.22 -14.06
N ILE A 144 2.61 -3.63 -13.51
CA ILE A 144 2.48 -4.64 -12.45
C ILE A 144 1.57 -5.78 -12.92
N SER A 145 1.37 -5.93 -14.23
CA SER A 145 0.49 -6.94 -14.80
C SER A 145 0.97 -8.38 -14.58
N ASN A 146 2.25 -8.56 -14.26
CA ASN A 146 2.87 -9.86 -13.98
C ASN A 146 2.74 -10.32 -12.52
N TRP A 147 2.26 -9.47 -11.61
CA TRP A 147 2.08 -9.84 -10.19
C TRP A 147 1.12 -11.02 -10.02
N ASP A 148 1.54 -12.02 -9.24
CA ASP A 148 0.67 -13.12 -8.80
C ASP A 148 -0.18 -12.67 -7.62
N THR A 149 -1.45 -12.35 -7.89
CA THR A 149 -2.42 -11.92 -6.87
C THR A 149 -3.27 -13.06 -6.32
N SER A 150 -2.97 -14.32 -6.64
CA SER A 150 -3.80 -15.48 -6.29
C SER A 150 -3.99 -15.70 -4.79
N ASN A 151 -3.14 -15.11 -3.94
CA ASN A 151 -3.27 -15.13 -2.48
C ASN A 151 -3.84 -13.84 -1.86
N VAL A 152 -4.06 -12.81 -2.67
CA VAL A 152 -4.57 -11.52 -2.19
C VAL A 152 -6.03 -11.65 -1.77
N PHE A 153 -6.32 -11.12 -0.59
CA PHE A 153 -7.63 -11.16 0.03
C PHE A 153 -8.26 -9.77 0.18
N TYR A 154 -7.42 -8.76 0.45
CA TYR A 154 -7.83 -7.37 0.62
C TYR A 154 -7.16 -6.48 -0.43
N MET A 155 -7.99 -5.82 -1.25
CA MET A 155 -7.56 -4.99 -2.38
C MET A 155 -8.42 -3.71 -2.51
N TYR A 156 -9.22 -3.40 -1.49
CA TYR A 156 -10.10 -2.23 -1.53
C TYR A 156 -9.27 -0.94 -1.67
N GLN A 157 -9.78 0.00 -2.47
CA GLN A 157 -9.17 1.31 -2.71
C GLN A 157 -7.71 1.31 -3.21
N MET A 158 -7.18 0.18 -3.73
CA MET A 158 -5.76 0.04 -4.10
C MET A 158 -5.25 1.16 -5.02
N PHE A 159 -6.04 1.61 -5.99
CA PHE A 159 -5.74 2.68 -6.94
C PHE A 159 -6.72 3.86 -6.84
N TYR A 160 -7.35 4.05 -5.68
CA TYR A 160 -8.27 5.16 -5.48
C TYR A 160 -7.53 6.48 -5.67
N ASN A 161 -8.00 7.36 -6.57
CA ASN A 161 -7.31 8.59 -6.97
C ASN A 161 -5.88 8.41 -7.51
N ALA A 162 -5.48 7.22 -7.96
CA ALA A 162 -4.22 7.03 -8.71
C ALA A 162 -4.43 7.50 -10.16
N GLU A 163 -4.45 8.83 -10.36
CA GLU A 163 -4.99 9.46 -11.58
C GLU A 163 -4.35 8.97 -12.89
N ASN A 164 -3.05 8.68 -12.88
CA ASN A 164 -2.30 8.25 -14.06
C ASN A 164 -2.28 6.73 -14.30
N PHE A 165 -2.78 5.93 -13.36
CA PHE A 165 -2.68 4.48 -13.44
C PHE A 165 -3.50 3.91 -14.62
N ASN A 166 -2.84 3.21 -15.54
CA ASN A 166 -3.46 2.64 -16.73
C ASN A 166 -2.78 1.34 -17.22
N GLN A 167 -2.53 0.41 -16.30
CA GLN A 167 -1.81 -0.85 -16.58
C GLN A 167 -2.75 -2.06 -16.70
N PRO A 168 -2.39 -3.10 -17.49
CA PRO A 168 -3.30 -4.18 -17.87
C PRO A 168 -3.45 -5.25 -16.78
N ILE A 169 -4.09 -4.89 -15.67
CA ILE A 169 -4.33 -5.77 -14.52
C ILE A 169 -5.48 -6.76 -14.69
N GLY A 170 -6.07 -6.85 -15.89
CA GLY A 170 -7.16 -7.80 -16.18
C GLY A 170 -6.78 -9.27 -16.09
N LYS A 171 -5.48 -9.60 -16.01
CA LYS A 171 -4.97 -10.97 -15.82
C LYS A 171 -4.82 -11.37 -14.35
N TRP A 172 -4.93 -10.44 -13.42
CA TRP A 172 -4.83 -10.72 -11.99
C TRP A 172 -5.90 -11.72 -11.55
N ASP A 173 -5.49 -12.70 -10.74
CA ASP A 173 -6.43 -13.58 -10.05
C ASP A 173 -7.03 -12.84 -8.85
N VAL A 174 -8.32 -12.53 -8.96
CA VAL A 174 -9.10 -11.83 -7.92
C VAL A 174 -10.15 -12.73 -7.26
N SER A 175 -10.02 -14.04 -7.43
CA SER A 175 -11.00 -15.04 -6.96
C SER A 175 -11.14 -15.07 -5.44
N LYS A 176 -10.04 -14.87 -4.70
CA LYS A 176 -10.02 -14.79 -3.22
C LYS A 176 -10.34 -13.40 -2.66
N VAL A 177 -10.35 -12.36 -3.50
CA VAL A 177 -10.52 -10.98 -3.03
C VAL A 177 -11.96 -10.74 -2.59
N LYS A 178 -12.14 -10.41 -1.29
CA LYS A 178 -13.48 -10.23 -0.69
C LYS A 178 -14.08 -8.86 -0.89
N ASN A 179 -13.23 -7.83 -0.99
CA ASN A 179 -13.67 -6.44 -1.08
C ASN A 179 -12.78 -5.68 -2.06
N LYS A 180 -13.39 -5.26 -3.18
CA LYS A 180 -12.78 -4.47 -4.27
C LYS A 180 -13.38 -3.06 -4.33
N ASN A 181 -14.04 -2.62 -3.25
CA ASN A 181 -14.76 -1.34 -3.22
C ASN A 181 -13.84 -0.19 -3.59
N ASN A 182 -14.31 0.65 -4.51
CA ASN A 182 -13.64 1.86 -4.98
C ASN A 182 -12.18 1.62 -5.43
N MET A 183 -11.81 0.39 -5.84
CA MET A 183 -10.43 0.04 -6.19
C MET A 183 -9.83 0.98 -7.24
N LEU A 184 -10.61 1.38 -8.24
CA LEU A 184 -10.21 2.25 -9.35
C LEU A 184 -10.95 3.61 -9.35
N PHE A 185 -11.67 3.95 -8.29
CA PHE A 185 -12.40 5.22 -8.24
C PHE A 185 -11.42 6.39 -8.29
N GLY A 186 -11.58 7.29 -9.25
CA GLY A 186 -10.65 8.42 -9.44
C GLY A 186 -9.35 8.08 -10.18
N ALA A 187 -9.14 6.84 -10.63
CA ALA A 187 -8.07 6.48 -11.57
C ALA A 187 -8.44 6.98 -12.98
N LYS A 188 -8.33 8.29 -13.21
CA LYS A 188 -8.85 9.00 -14.38
C LYS A 188 -8.36 8.45 -15.72
N SER A 189 -7.13 7.95 -15.77
CA SER A 189 -6.49 7.44 -16.99
C SER A 189 -6.84 5.98 -17.29
N PHE A 190 -7.47 5.25 -16.36
CA PHE A 190 -7.67 3.82 -16.49
C PHE A 190 -8.69 3.48 -17.58
N ASN A 191 -8.26 2.72 -18.59
CA ASN A 191 -9.10 2.28 -19.71
C ASN A 191 -8.84 0.83 -20.14
N ARG A 192 -8.40 -0.03 -19.22
CA ARG A 192 -8.05 -1.42 -19.51
C ARG A 192 -9.20 -2.39 -19.29
N ASP A 193 -9.15 -3.51 -20.01
CA ASP A 193 -10.14 -4.58 -19.90
C ASP A 193 -10.03 -5.31 -18.55
N LEU A 194 -11.18 -5.46 -17.88
CA LEU A 194 -11.36 -6.18 -16.61
C LEU A 194 -12.42 -7.29 -16.73
N SER A 195 -12.82 -7.66 -17.94
CA SER A 195 -13.87 -8.65 -18.21
C SER A 195 -13.62 -10.02 -17.56
N LYS A 196 -12.36 -10.34 -17.27
CA LYS A 196 -11.95 -11.59 -16.60
C LYS A 196 -12.08 -11.57 -15.08
N TRP A 197 -12.32 -10.42 -14.47
CA TRP A 197 -12.49 -10.35 -13.03
C TRP A 197 -13.86 -10.86 -12.62
N ASP A 198 -13.88 -11.92 -11.82
CA ASP A 198 -15.11 -12.38 -11.18
C ASP A 198 -15.54 -11.38 -10.10
N THR A 199 -16.66 -10.70 -10.36
CA THR A 199 -17.27 -9.69 -9.48
C THR A 199 -18.41 -10.25 -8.64
N THR A 200 -18.70 -11.55 -8.72
CA THR A 200 -19.83 -12.18 -8.02
C THR A 200 -19.56 -12.46 -6.54
N ASN A 201 -18.29 -12.47 -6.11
CA ASN A 201 -17.86 -12.76 -4.73
C ASN A 201 -17.87 -11.54 -3.78
N VAL A 202 -18.91 -10.71 -3.78
CA VAL A 202 -19.09 -9.66 -2.75
C VAL A 202 -19.85 -10.24 -1.56
N TYR A 203 -19.23 -11.16 -0.82
CA TYR A 203 -19.80 -11.71 0.41
C TYR A 203 -19.56 -10.79 1.61
N HIS A 204 -20.62 -10.53 2.39
CA HIS A 204 -20.50 -10.01 3.76
C HIS A 204 -19.79 -11.06 4.64
N PHE A 205 -18.47 -10.97 4.77
CA PHE A 205 -17.66 -11.91 5.54
C PHE A 205 -17.09 -11.26 6.81
N LYS A 206 -17.14 -12.01 7.92
CA LYS A 206 -16.50 -11.71 9.20
C LYS A 206 -15.02 -12.11 9.10
N PRO A 207 -14.06 -11.17 9.20
CA PRO A 207 -12.64 -11.41 8.88
C PRO A 207 -12.03 -12.55 9.72
N PRO A 208 -10.98 -13.24 9.22
CA PRO A 208 -10.14 -14.06 10.08
C PRO A 208 -9.52 -13.14 11.13
N GLU A 209 -9.56 -13.54 12.41
CA GLU A 209 -9.06 -12.70 13.50
C GLU A 209 -7.54 -12.50 13.40
N LYS A 210 -7.10 -11.43 12.73
CA LYS A 210 -5.80 -10.79 12.98
C LYS A 210 -5.89 -9.26 12.90
N LYS A 211 -5.17 -8.65 13.83
CA LYS A 211 -5.22 -7.25 14.26
C LYS A 211 -4.60 -6.33 13.20
N SER A 212 -5.43 -5.66 12.41
CA SER A 212 -5.06 -4.41 11.76
C SER A 212 -6.09 -3.33 12.12
N ASN A 213 -5.62 -2.15 12.52
CA ASN A 213 -6.44 -1.10 13.13
C ASN A 213 -7.13 -0.18 12.11
N PHE A 214 -7.19 -0.55 10.83
CA PHE A 214 -7.71 0.35 9.79
C PHE A 214 -9.24 0.56 9.84
N ASN A 215 -9.98 -0.30 10.56
CA ASN A 215 -11.44 -0.25 10.63
C ASN A 215 -12.03 0.89 11.50
N SER A 216 -11.22 1.63 12.26
CA SER A 216 -11.74 2.72 13.12
C SER A 216 -12.00 4.04 12.39
N TYR A 217 -11.44 4.24 11.18
CA TYR A 217 -11.51 5.52 10.46
C TYR A 217 -12.53 5.57 9.30
N GLN A 218 -13.23 4.47 8.98
CA GLN A 218 -14.18 4.42 7.84
C GLN A 218 -15.67 4.35 8.22
N LYS A 219 -16.04 4.39 9.51
CA LYS A 219 -17.45 4.28 9.92
C LYS A 219 -18.33 5.51 9.60
N THR A 220 -17.81 6.60 9.05
CA THR A 220 -18.59 7.85 8.90
C THR A 220 -19.09 8.18 7.50
N ASN A 221 -18.84 7.39 6.44
CA ASN A 221 -19.36 7.71 5.10
C ASN A 221 -20.08 6.54 4.41
N TRP A 222 -20.96 5.87 5.16
CA TRP A 222 -21.97 4.97 4.62
C TRP A 222 -23.24 5.75 4.33
N THR A 223 -23.42 6.19 3.08
CA THR A 223 -24.67 6.15 2.30
C THR A 223 -24.50 6.96 1.01
N ASN A 224 -25.16 6.46 -0.04
CA ASN A 224 -25.44 7.12 -1.33
C ASN A 224 -24.43 6.92 -2.45
N ASN A 225 -24.57 5.79 -3.15
CA ASN A 225 -24.71 5.89 -4.60
C ASN A 225 -25.61 4.76 -5.17
N LYS A 226 -26.92 4.88 -4.94
CA LYS A 226 -27.91 4.36 -5.88
C LYS A 226 -28.54 5.58 -6.53
N ASN A 227 -28.15 5.89 -7.76
CA ASN A 227 -29.03 6.42 -8.81
C ASN A 227 -28.25 6.60 -10.12
N SER A 228 -28.34 5.60 -10.99
CA SER A 228 -28.47 5.91 -12.43
C SER A 228 -29.37 4.87 -13.09
N SER A 229 -30.07 5.32 -14.13
CA SER A 229 -31.07 4.62 -14.95
C SER A 229 -32.50 4.54 -14.40
N LYS A 230 -33.33 5.53 -14.76
CA LYS A 230 -34.54 5.29 -15.56
C LYS A 230 -34.75 6.49 -16.49
N SER A 231 -34.38 6.32 -17.76
CA SER A 231 -35.00 7.06 -18.85
C SER A 231 -36.44 6.59 -19.01
N LYS A 232 -37.37 7.52 -19.27
CA LYS A 232 -38.60 7.26 -20.04
C LYS A 232 -39.24 8.58 -20.46
N ASN A 233 -39.14 8.83 -21.77
CA ASN A 233 -40.15 9.40 -22.66
C ASN A 233 -41.40 10.02 -22.02
N LYS A 234 -41.67 11.28 -22.36
CA LYS A 234 -43.03 11.72 -22.74
C LYS A 234 -42.95 12.75 -23.88
N ASN A 235 -43.44 12.31 -25.03
CA ASN A 235 -43.90 13.14 -26.13
C ASN A 235 -45.36 13.59 -25.85
N SER A 236 -45.76 14.65 -26.56
CA SER A 236 -47.12 15.05 -26.98
C SER A 236 -48.10 15.76 -26.02
N ARG A 237 -48.25 17.07 -26.29
CA ARG A 237 -49.45 17.82 -26.76
C ARG A 237 -50.71 18.03 -25.89
N THR A 238 -51.30 19.20 -26.18
CA THR A 238 -52.66 19.74 -25.93
C THR A 238 -52.88 20.31 -24.52
N ARG A 239 -53.42 21.52 -24.34
CA ARG A 239 -54.10 22.49 -25.23
C ARG A 239 -53.86 23.89 -24.66
#